data_AF-A0A5N9BUW0-F1
#
_entry.id   AF-A0A5N9BUW0-F1
#
_cell.length_a   1.000
_cell.length_b   1.000
_cell.length_c   1.000
_cell.angle_alpha   90.00
_cell.angle_beta   90.00
_cell.angle_gamma   90.00
#
_symmetry.space_group_name_H-M   'P 1'
#
loop_
_entity.id
_entity.type
_entity.pdbx_description
1 polymer ?
#
loop_
_entity_poly.entity_id
_entity_poly.type
_entity_poly.pdbx_seq_one_letter_code
_entity_poly.pdbx_strand_id
1 'polypeptide(L)'
;MPVWQEVSDNISTDVKVITVAMDVQGIAKPKFYLEKARANLTTVVDQSNKLGKLYGFKAVPNVYLIGSNGKVDFIELGTFNIRESTKRSLVENWAYGNHFQSSQPEEFEHDTHQKANELFESGQKLFDLDKRSEAIKLWRKAIEIDPNNYIIRKQIWAIENPDRFYKDKVDYTWQNTQLEKGR
;
A
#
# COMPACT_ATOMS: atom_id res chain seq x y z
N MET A 1 -5.88 2.94 10.30
CA MET A 1 -6.10 4.40 10.29
C MET A 1 -6.04 5.06 11.66
N PRO A 2 -6.64 4.56 12.76
CA PRO A 2 -6.62 5.29 14.04
C PRO A 2 -5.22 5.63 14.55
N VAL A 3 -4.24 4.76 14.34
CA VAL A 3 -2.87 4.96 14.85
C VAL A 3 -2.10 6.01 14.09
N TRP A 4 -2.20 6.01 12.76
CA TRP A 4 -1.53 7.05 11.97
C TRP A 4 -2.17 8.42 12.20
N GLN A 5 -3.48 8.46 12.48
CA GLN A 5 -4.15 9.68 12.92
C GLN A 5 -3.55 10.16 14.25
N GLU A 6 -3.48 9.27 15.26
CA GLU A 6 -2.87 9.58 16.56
C GLU A 6 -1.41 10.05 16.42
N VAL A 7 -0.61 9.41 15.56
CA VAL A 7 0.76 9.85 15.28
C VAL A 7 0.75 11.25 14.68
N SER A 8 -0.08 11.51 13.67
CA SER A 8 -0.16 12.84 13.06
C SER A 8 -0.65 13.93 14.01
N ASP A 9 -1.52 13.60 14.96
CA ASP A 9 -2.05 14.55 15.94
C ASP A 9 -1.00 14.91 17.01
N ASN A 10 0.00 14.05 17.25
CA ASN A 10 0.97 14.18 18.34
C ASN A 10 2.43 14.35 17.87
N ILE A 11 2.70 14.31 16.56
CA ILE A 11 4.03 14.52 16.00
C ILE A 11 4.33 16.02 15.85
N SER A 12 5.59 16.37 15.58
CA SER A 12 6.01 17.75 15.31
C SER A 12 5.10 18.44 14.28
N THR A 13 4.73 19.70 14.53
CA THR A 13 3.90 20.51 13.62
C THR A 13 4.56 20.79 12.27
N ASP A 14 5.88 20.61 12.19
CA ASP A 14 6.66 20.75 10.96
C ASP A 14 6.58 19.49 10.06
N VAL A 15 6.03 18.39 10.59
CA VAL A 15 5.86 17.12 9.88
C VAL A 15 4.41 16.94 9.48
N LYS A 16 4.19 16.61 8.20
CA LYS A 16 2.87 16.29 7.66
C LYS A 16 2.79 14.81 7.32
N VAL A 17 1.76 14.13 7.83
CA VAL A 17 1.47 12.73 7.47
C VAL A 17 0.51 12.71 6.28
N ILE A 18 0.95 12.13 5.17
CA ILE A 18 0.11 11.82 4.01
C ILE A 18 0.03 10.30 3.90
N THR A 19 -1.17 9.78 3.75
CA THR A 19 -1.40 8.35 3.54
C THR A 19 -1.73 8.08 2.08
N VAL A 20 -1.31 6.92 1.58
CA VAL A 20 -1.66 6.47 0.23
C VAL A 20 -2.38 5.14 0.32
N ALA A 21 -3.55 5.07 -0.30
CA ALA A 21 -4.30 3.84 -0.44
C ALA A 21 -4.13 3.28 -1.85
N MET A 22 -3.66 2.03 -1.92
CA MET A 22 -3.60 1.24 -3.15
C MET A 22 -4.93 0.50 -3.36
N ASP A 23 -5.79 1.02 -4.23
CA ASP A 23 -7.07 0.37 -4.55
C ASP A 23 -7.53 0.68 -5.99
N VAL A 24 -7.61 -0.35 -6.84
CA VAL A 24 -8.00 -0.23 -8.26
C VAL A 24 -9.43 0.25 -8.45
N GLN A 25 -10.30 0.02 -7.46
CA GLN A 25 -11.72 0.38 -7.50
C GLN A 25 -11.96 1.84 -7.10
N GLY A 26 -10.90 2.59 -6.77
CA GLY A 26 -10.94 4.03 -6.56
C GLY A 26 -11.40 4.44 -5.16
N ILE A 27 -11.72 5.73 -5.04
CA ILE A 27 -11.85 6.44 -3.75
C ILE A 27 -12.89 5.85 -2.79
N ALA A 28 -13.96 5.24 -3.31
CA ALA A 28 -15.02 4.70 -2.47
C ALA A 28 -14.52 3.63 -1.48
N LYS A 29 -13.54 2.81 -1.89
CA LYS A 29 -13.06 1.70 -1.08
C LYS A 29 -12.20 2.14 0.11
N PRO A 30 -11.18 3.01 -0.04
CA PRO A 30 -10.48 3.57 1.12
C PRO A 30 -11.39 4.45 1.98
N LYS A 31 -12.28 5.24 1.35
CA LYS A 31 -13.19 6.16 2.05
C LYS A 31 -14.06 5.45 3.08
N PHE A 32 -14.56 4.25 2.78
CA PHE A 32 -15.30 3.41 3.73
C PHE A 32 -14.55 3.23 5.07
N TYR A 33 -13.25 2.91 5.04
CA TYR A 33 -12.46 2.72 6.25
C TYR A 33 -12.12 4.03 6.95
N LEU A 34 -11.87 5.09 6.18
CA LEU A 34 -11.56 6.42 6.71
C LEU A 34 -12.75 6.98 7.49
N GLU A 35 -13.95 6.93 6.93
CA GLU A 35 -15.18 7.39 7.57
C GLU A 35 -15.49 6.59 8.83
N LYS A 36 -15.38 5.26 8.76
CA LYS A 36 -15.57 4.37 9.92
C LYS A 36 -14.57 4.66 11.05
N ALA A 37 -13.34 5.03 10.69
CA ALA A 37 -12.30 5.41 11.65
C ALA A 37 -12.39 6.87 12.10
N ARG A 38 -13.27 7.69 11.50
CA ARG A 38 -13.31 9.15 11.66
C ARG A 38 -11.96 9.81 11.42
N ALA A 39 -11.19 9.28 10.48
CA ALA A 39 -9.88 9.82 10.13
C ALA A 39 -10.03 11.11 9.31
N ASN A 40 -9.20 12.11 9.59
CA ASN A 40 -9.12 13.38 8.87
C ASN A 40 -7.80 13.55 8.11
N LEU A 41 -6.89 12.58 8.22
CA LEU A 41 -5.65 12.53 7.46
C LEU A 41 -5.88 12.71 5.96
N THR A 42 -4.99 13.45 5.31
CA THR A 42 -4.92 13.47 3.86
C THR A 42 -4.59 12.07 3.35
N THR A 43 -5.53 11.46 2.62
CA THR A 43 -5.34 10.18 1.93
C THR A 43 -5.49 10.39 0.42
N VAL A 44 -4.46 10.03 -0.32
CA VAL A 44 -4.53 9.94 -1.79
C VAL A 44 -4.71 8.48 -2.22
N VAL A 45 -5.27 8.25 -3.40
CA VAL A 45 -5.53 6.91 -3.93
C VAL A 45 -4.68 6.67 -5.16
N ASP A 46 -3.85 5.63 -5.11
CA ASP A 46 -3.10 5.13 -6.26
C ASP A 46 -3.87 3.94 -6.85
N GLN A 47 -4.68 4.21 -7.87
CA GLN A 47 -5.49 3.17 -8.52
C GLN A 47 -4.67 2.27 -9.43
N SER A 48 -3.55 2.75 -9.99
CA SER A 48 -2.80 2.04 -11.04
C SER A 48 -1.48 1.47 -10.54
N ASN A 49 -1.23 1.45 -9.23
CA ASN A 49 0.02 0.98 -8.63
C ASN A 49 1.26 1.70 -9.15
N LYS A 50 1.14 3.00 -9.42
CA LYS A 50 2.24 3.82 -9.92
C LYS A 50 3.39 3.88 -8.92
N LEU A 51 3.09 4.00 -7.63
CA LEU A 51 4.10 3.98 -6.58
C LEU A 51 4.73 2.61 -6.43
N GLY A 52 3.94 1.53 -6.55
CA GLY A 52 4.47 0.17 -6.53
C GLY A 52 5.46 -0.06 -7.68
N LYS A 53 5.11 0.38 -8.90
CA LYS A 53 5.99 0.35 -10.07
C LYS A 53 7.27 1.17 -9.86
N LEU A 54 7.15 2.39 -9.32
CA LEU A 54 8.28 3.31 -9.12
C LEU A 54 9.25 2.84 -8.05
N TYR A 55 8.75 2.28 -6.95
CA TYR A 55 9.55 1.97 -5.76
C TYR A 55 9.74 0.47 -5.49
N GLY A 56 9.19 -0.40 -6.34
CA GLY A 56 9.44 -1.84 -6.24
C GLY A 56 8.66 -2.59 -5.17
N PHE A 57 7.82 -1.94 -4.37
CA PHE A 57 7.11 -2.64 -3.30
C PHE A 57 6.06 -3.61 -3.85
N LYS A 58 6.02 -4.79 -3.23
CA LYS A 58 5.10 -5.88 -3.57
C LYS A 58 4.03 -6.12 -2.51
N ALA A 59 4.11 -5.42 -1.38
CA ALA A 59 3.17 -5.49 -0.28
C ALA A 59 3.05 -4.13 0.42
N VAL A 60 2.05 -4.01 1.28
CA VAL A 60 1.83 -2.91 2.23
C VAL A 60 1.64 -3.52 3.62
N PRO A 61 1.96 -2.80 4.71
CA PRO A 61 2.27 -1.36 4.81
C PRO A 61 3.73 -0.96 4.45
N ASN A 62 3.87 0.27 3.94
CA ASN A 62 5.14 0.92 3.59
C ASN A 62 5.27 2.25 4.35
N VAL A 63 6.49 2.72 4.59
CA VAL A 63 6.74 4.09 5.07
C VAL A 63 7.88 4.74 4.27
N TYR A 64 7.74 6.05 4.07
CA TYR A 64 8.78 6.93 3.57
C TYR A 64 8.86 8.12 4.51
N LEU A 65 10.05 8.41 5.02
CA LEU A 65 10.33 9.65 5.73
C LEU A 65 11.12 10.55 4.78
N ILE A 66 10.57 11.73 4.50
CA ILE A 66 11.09 12.65 3.49
C ILE A 66 11.52 13.92 4.20
N GLY A 67 12.81 14.21 4.17
CA GLY A 67 13.40 15.39 4.78
C GLY A 67 12.91 16.69 4.12
N SER A 68 13.12 17.82 4.81
CA SER A 68 12.74 19.15 4.32
C SER A 68 13.43 19.57 3.01
N ASN A 69 14.54 18.91 2.66
CA ASN A 69 15.25 19.06 1.39
C ASN A 69 14.64 18.21 0.24
N GLY A 70 13.55 17.49 0.49
CA GLY A 70 12.86 16.63 -0.47
C GLY A 70 13.51 15.26 -0.70
N LYS A 71 14.52 14.88 0.08
CA LYS A 71 15.18 13.56 -0.02
C LYS A 71 14.52 12.54 0.90
N VAL A 72 14.58 11.27 0.52
CA VAL A 72 14.16 10.16 1.37
C VAL A 72 15.24 9.91 2.41
N ASP A 73 14.93 10.15 3.68
CA ASP A 73 15.80 9.88 4.83
C ASP A 73 15.62 8.44 5.32
N PHE A 74 14.41 7.89 5.18
CA PHE A 74 14.09 6.52 5.57
C PHE A 74 13.07 5.89 4.63
N ILE A 75 13.24 4.60 4.41
CA ILE A 75 12.28 3.76 3.72
C ILE A 75 12.21 2.38 4.37
N GLU A 76 11.00 1.86 4.50
CA GLU A 76 10.75 0.45 4.81
C GLU A 76 9.49 -0.02 4.07
N LEU A 77 9.61 -1.14 3.36
CA LEU A 77 8.59 -1.63 2.44
C LEU A 77 8.03 -2.99 2.89
N GLY A 78 6.72 -3.16 2.79
CA GLY A 78 5.99 -4.40 3.02
C GLY A 78 5.76 -4.77 4.48
N THR A 79 6.63 -4.29 5.38
CA THR A 79 6.68 -4.75 6.78
C THR A 79 6.43 -3.66 7.82
N PHE A 80 6.31 -2.38 7.42
CA PHE A 80 6.34 -1.29 8.39
C PHE A 80 5.05 -1.19 9.22
N ASN A 81 5.13 -1.50 10.51
CA ASN A 81 3.98 -1.45 11.40
C ASN A 81 4.17 -0.41 12.52
N ILE A 82 3.51 0.74 12.38
CA ILE A 82 3.58 1.85 13.35
C ILE A 82 3.09 1.49 14.77
N ARG A 83 2.42 0.35 14.95
CA ARG A 83 2.00 -0.11 16.29
C ARG A 83 3.15 -0.69 17.11
N GLU A 84 4.23 -1.09 16.45
CA GLU A 84 5.44 -1.54 17.12
C GLU A 84 6.14 -0.34 17.74
N SER A 85 6.44 -0.42 19.04
CA SER A 85 7.03 0.69 19.79
C SER A 85 8.34 1.18 19.16
N THR A 86 9.17 0.26 18.66
CA THR A 86 10.42 0.57 17.99
C THR A 86 10.21 1.37 16.70
N LYS A 87 9.23 0.99 15.87
CA LYS A 87 8.86 1.70 14.63
C LYS A 87 8.25 3.06 14.92
N ARG A 88 7.45 3.17 15.98
CA ARG A 88 6.89 4.45 16.45
C ARG A 88 7.99 5.41 16.92
N SER A 89 8.88 4.95 17.80
CA SER A 89 10.00 5.77 18.28
C SER A 89 10.95 6.18 17.16
N LEU A 90 11.12 5.36 16.12
CA LEU A 90 11.90 5.74 14.93
C LEU A 90 11.29 6.98 14.23
N VAL A 91 9.98 6.97 13.98
CA VAL A 91 9.28 8.08 13.33
C VAL A 91 9.31 9.34 14.19
N GLU A 92 9.09 9.19 15.50
CA GLU A 92 9.14 10.29 16.47
C GLU A 92 10.56 10.89 16.53
N ASN A 93 11.60 10.06 16.64
CA ASN A 93 12.98 10.55 16.67
C ASN A 93 13.38 11.31 15.40
N TRP A 94 13.00 10.79 14.23
CA TRP A 94 13.22 11.50 12.97
C TRP A 94 12.49 12.86 12.95
N ALA A 95 11.23 12.89 13.36
CA ALA A 95 10.40 14.10 13.33
C ALA A 95 10.85 15.20 14.30
N TYR A 96 11.46 14.82 15.43
CA TYR A 96 11.98 15.78 16.42
C TYR A 96 13.47 16.11 16.23
N GLY A 97 14.12 15.58 15.19
CA GLY A 97 15.54 15.82 14.94
C GLY A 97 16.47 15.15 15.96
N ASN A 98 16.00 14.10 16.63
CA ASN A 98 16.81 13.28 17.52
C ASN A 98 17.77 12.40 16.72
N HIS A 99 18.66 11.67 17.41
CA HIS A 99 19.53 10.70 16.75
C HIS A 99 18.70 9.70 15.92
N PHE A 100 18.94 9.69 14.62
CA PHE A 100 18.21 8.91 13.64
C PHE A 100 19.18 8.31 12.62
N GLN A 101 18.97 7.04 12.27
CA GLN A 101 19.77 6.35 11.25
C GLN A 101 18.98 6.28 9.95
N SER A 102 19.49 6.94 8.91
CA SER A 102 18.91 6.88 7.58
C SER A 102 19.01 5.48 6.97
N SER A 103 18.02 5.12 6.15
CA SER A 103 18.08 3.93 5.30
C SER A 103 17.99 4.33 3.83
N GLN A 104 18.63 3.53 2.98
CA GLN A 104 18.47 3.64 1.53
C GLN A 104 17.49 2.57 1.05
N PRO A 105 16.77 2.79 -0.06
CA PRO A 105 15.98 1.75 -0.69
C PRO A 105 16.85 0.55 -1.04
N GLU A 106 16.37 -0.65 -0.74
CA GLU A 106 16.99 -1.86 -1.31
C GLU A 106 16.76 -1.87 -2.82
N GLU A 107 17.77 -2.33 -3.57
CA GLU A 107 17.58 -2.65 -4.98
C GLU A 107 16.60 -3.82 -5.11
N PHE A 108 15.69 -3.74 -6.08
CA PHE A 108 14.71 -4.78 -6.35
C PHE A 108 14.83 -5.28 -7.79
N GLU A 109 14.36 -6.50 -8.04
CA GLU A 109 14.33 -7.09 -9.37
C GLU A 109 13.43 -6.26 -10.30
N HIS A 110 14.06 -5.48 -11.17
CA HIS A 110 13.35 -4.45 -11.94
C HIS A 110 12.54 -5.04 -13.10
N ASP A 111 13.05 -6.05 -13.81
CA ASP A 111 12.44 -6.55 -15.06
C ASP A 111 11.11 -7.26 -14.81
N THR A 112 11.10 -8.27 -13.94
CA THR A 112 9.89 -9.01 -13.57
C THR A 112 8.83 -8.10 -12.94
N HIS A 113 9.24 -7.22 -12.03
CA HIS A 113 8.33 -6.26 -11.39
C HIS A 113 7.74 -5.27 -12.39
N GLN A 114 8.54 -4.75 -13.33
CA GLN A 114 8.06 -3.84 -14.35
C GLN A 114 7.05 -4.52 -15.29
N LYS A 115 7.36 -5.73 -15.78
CA LYS A 115 6.45 -6.51 -16.65
C LYS A 115 5.12 -6.80 -15.98
N ALA A 116 5.12 -7.18 -14.70
CA ALA A 116 3.90 -7.38 -13.93
C ALA A 116 3.09 -6.08 -13.79
N ASN A 117 3.74 -4.94 -13.54
CA ASN A 117 3.07 -3.65 -13.45
C ASN A 117 2.52 -3.14 -14.79
N GLU A 118 3.17 -3.41 -15.92
CA GLU A 118 2.65 -3.06 -17.25
C GLU A 118 1.35 -3.81 -17.57
N LEU A 119 1.28 -5.09 -17.22
CA LEU A 119 0.04 -5.87 -17.27
C LEU A 119 -1.01 -5.32 -16.31
N PHE A 120 -0.59 -4.89 -15.11
CA PHE A 120 -1.47 -4.29 -14.13
C PHE A 120 -2.12 -3.00 -14.63
N GLU A 121 -1.32 -2.07 -15.15
CA GLU A 121 -1.77 -0.81 -15.75
C GLU A 121 -2.69 -1.06 -16.95
N SER A 122 -2.38 -2.07 -17.78
CA SER A 122 -3.24 -2.47 -18.89
C SER A 122 -4.57 -3.04 -18.42
N GLY A 123 -4.57 -3.83 -17.35
CA GLY A 123 -5.77 -4.33 -16.68
C GLY A 123 -6.59 -3.19 -16.07
N GLN A 124 -5.95 -2.18 -15.48
CA GLN A 124 -6.65 -0.99 -14.96
C GLN A 124 -7.42 -0.27 -16.06
N LYS A 125 -6.82 -0.05 -17.24
CA LYS A 125 -7.51 0.59 -18.38
C LYS A 125 -8.76 -0.19 -18.81
N LEU A 126 -8.72 -1.52 -18.78
CA LEU A 126 -9.89 -2.36 -19.05
C LEU A 126 -10.92 -2.26 -17.93
N PHE A 127 -10.47 -2.24 -16.67
CA PHE A 127 -11.35 -2.11 -15.52
C PHE A 127 -12.12 -0.77 -15.54
N ASP A 128 -11.44 0.33 -15.90
CA ASP A 128 -12.04 1.66 -16.07
C ASP A 128 -13.09 1.70 -17.21
N LEU A 129 -13.00 0.77 -18.17
CA LEU A 129 -13.97 0.58 -19.26
C LEU A 129 -15.06 -0.45 -18.90
N ASP A 130 -15.21 -0.80 -17.63
CA ASP A 130 -16.14 -1.82 -17.09
C ASP A 130 -15.89 -3.25 -17.63
N LYS A 131 -14.73 -3.50 -18.24
CA LYS A 131 -14.30 -4.81 -18.76
C LYS A 131 -13.63 -5.64 -17.68
N ARG A 132 -14.33 -5.82 -16.57
CA ARG A 132 -13.82 -6.44 -15.33
C ARG A 132 -13.20 -7.82 -15.54
N SER A 133 -13.86 -8.70 -16.28
CA SER A 133 -13.36 -10.06 -16.54
C SER A 133 -12.05 -10.06 -17.33
N GLU A 134 -11.85 -9.09 -18.23
CA GLU A 134 -10.64 -8.96 -19.04
C GLU A 134 -9.50 -8.34 -18.23
N ALA A 135 -9.81 -7.36 -17.38
CA ALA A 135 -8.88 -6.79 -16.41
C ALA A 135 -8.30 -7.86 -15.48
N ILE A 136 -9.18 -8.69 -14.88
CA ILE A 136 -8.76 -9.78 -13.97
C ILE A 136 -7.87 -10.80 -14.69
N LYS A 137 -8.14 -11.10 -15.97
CA LYS A 137 -7.27 -12.00 -16.76
C LYS A 137 -5.86 -11.42 -16.91
N LEU A 138 -5.71 -10.12 -17.14
CA LEU A 138 -4.39 -9.47 -17.20
C LEU A 138 -3.69 -9.47 -15.83
N TRP A 139 -4.43 -9.18 -14.76
CA TRP A 139 -3.87 -9.18 -13.41
C TRP A 139 -3.43 -10.57 -12.94
N ARG A 140 -4.13 -11.64 -13.35
CA ARG A 140 -3.67 -13.01 -13.09
C ARG A 140 -2.35 -13.31 -13.80
N LYS A 141 -2.20 -12.91 -15.07
CA LYS A 141 -0.92 -13.00 -15.79
C LYS A 141 0.19 -12.20 -15.11
N ALA A 142 -0.14 -11.04 -14.55
CA ALA A 142 0.83 -10.24 -13.79
C ALA A 142 1.35 -10.99 -12.55
N ILE A 143 0.49 -11.74 -11.85
CA ILE A 143 0.89 -12.60 -10.72
C ILE A 143 1.67 -13.83 -11.18
N GLU A 144 1.38 -14.39 -12.35
CA GLU A 144 2.21 -15.46 -12.93
C GLU A 144 3.65 -14.99 -13.17
N ILE A 145 3.84 -13.73 -13.57
CA ILE A 145 5.16 -13.10 -13.76
C ILE A 145 5.81 -12.77 -12.41
N ASP A 146 5.08 -12.10 -11.50
CA ASP A 146 5.57 -11.73 -10.17
C ASP A 146 4.70 -12.36 -9.06
N PRO A 147 4.92 -13.64 -8.70
CA PRO A 147 4.06 -14.38 -7.77
C PRO A 147 3.98 -13.77 -6.36
N ASN A 148 5.03 -13.04 -5.96
CA ASN A 148 5.12 -12.40 -4.66
C ASN A 148 4.46 -11.00 -4.64
N ASN A 149 3.81 -10.58 -5.73
CA ASN A 149 3.11 -9.30 -5.79
C ASN A 149 1.75 -9.34 -5.09
N TYR A 150 1.78 -9.21 -3.76
CA TYR A 150 0.60 -9.17 -2.91
C TYR A 150 -0.30 -7.97 -3.17
N ILE A 151 0.23 -6.86 -3.71
CA ILE A 151 -0.60 -5.73 -4.14
C ILE A 151 -1.58 -6.20 -5.21
N ILE A 152 -1.08 -6.73 -6.33
CA ILE A 152 -1.92 -7.17 -7.45
C ILE A 152 -2.88 -8.29 -7.00
N ARG A 153 -2.36 -9.28 -6.27
CA ARG A 153 -3.16 -10.39 -5.72
C ARG A 153 -4.35 -9.91 -4.90
N LYS A 154 -4.12 -8.95 -4.00
CA LYS A 154 -5.19 -8.39 -3.16
C LYS A 154 -6.24 -7.63 -3.93
N GLN A 155 -5.89 -6.95 -5.02
CA GLN A 155 -6.87 -6.25 -5.85
C GLN A 155 -7.83 -7.25 -6.52
N ILE A 156 -7.31 -8.36 -7.05
CA ILE A 156 -8.13 -9.44 -7.61
C ILE A 156 -9.07 -10.00 -6.54
N TRP A 157 -8.54 -10.33 -5.36
CA TRP A 157 -9.34 -10.88 -4.27
C TRP A 157 -10.43 -9.91 -3.77
N ALA A 158 -10.11 -8.63 -3.62
CA ALA A 158 -11.05 -7.61 -3.16
C ALA A 158 -12.20 -7.42 -4.15
N ILE A 159 -11.93 -7.62 -5.44
CA ILE A 159 -12.92 -7.60 -6.50
C ILE A 159 -13.76 -8.88 -6.46
N GLU A 160 -13.15 -10.06 -6.43
CA GLU A 160 -13.89 -11.32 -6.49
C GLU A 160 -14.62 -11.67 -5.19
N ASN A 161 -14.17 -11.15 -4.05
CA ASN A 161 -14.69 -11.46 -2.72
C ASN A 161 -14.88 -10.17 -1.90
N PRO A 162 -15.74 -9.24 -2.35
CA PRO A 162 -15.86 -7.91 -1.74
C PRO A 162 -16.24 -7.97 -0.26
N ASP A 163 -17.02 -8.96 0.18
CA ASP A 163 -17.41 -9.13 1.58
C ASP A 163 -16.23 -9.44 2.52
N ARG A 164 -15.15 -10.04 2.00
CA ARG A 164 -13.92 -10.32 2.76
C ARG A 164 -13.08 -9.07 3.02
N PHE A 165 -13.37 -7.99 2.31
CA PHE A 165 -12.67 -6.73 2.43
C PHE A 165 -13.61 -5.67 3.01
N TYR A 166 -14.73 -5.39 2.35
CA TYR A 166 -15.53 -4.18 2.56
C TYR A 166 -16.82 -4.38 3.38
N LYS A 167 -16.99 -5.51 4.06
CA LYS A 167 -18.11 -5.71 5.01
C LYS A 167 -17.80 -5.16 6.39
N ASP A 168 -16.58 -5.39 6.88
CA ASP A 168 -16.10 -4.90 8.18
C ASP A 168 -14.57 -4.70 8.14
N LYS A 169 -13.82 -5.44 8.97
CA LYS A 169 -12.37 -5.53 8.90
C LYS A 169 -12.01 -6.49 7.78
N VAL A 170 -10.87 -6.22 7.14
CA VAL A 170 -10.27 -7.13 6.17
C VAL A 170 -10.06 -8.51 6.81
N ASP A 171 -10.57 -9.55 6.16
CA ASP A 171 -10.50 -10.94 6.62
C ASP A 171 -9.12 -11.55 6.30
N TYR A 172 -8.15 -11.28 7.17
CA TYR A 172 -6.78 -11.80 7.02
C TYR A 172 -6.70 -13.32 7.19
N THR A 173 -7.57 -13.92 7.99
CA THR A 173 -7.64 -15.39 8.15
C THR A 173 -7.99 -16.04 6.81
N TRP A 174 -9.01 -15.51 6.10
CA TRP A 174 -9.36 -15.99 4.77
C TRP A 174 -8.22 -15.81 3.76
N GLN A 175 -7.50 -14.68 3.80
CA GLN A 175 -6.35 -14.44 2.92
C GLN A 175 -5.24 -15.49 3.14
N ASN A 176 -4.89 -15.77 4.39
CA ASN A 176 -3.89 -16.79 4.72
C ASN A 176 -4.29 -18.17 4.19
N THR A 177 -5.56 -18.56 4.33
CA THR A 177 -6.08 -19.81 3.77
C THR A 177 -6.02 -19.85 2.24
N GLN A 178 -6.11 -18.71 1.52
CA GLN A 178 -5.91 -18.70 0.07
C GLN A 178 -4.43 -18.91 -0.28
N LEU A 179 -3.52 -18.26 0.45
CA LEU A 179 -2.08 -18.42 0.24
C LEU A 179 -1.62 -19.86 0.46
N GLU A 180 -2.11 -20.52 1.52
CA GLU A 180 -1.85 -21.94 1.79
C GLU A 180 -2.32 -22.87 0.65
N LYS A 181 -3.32 -22.44 -0.12
CA LYS A 181 -3.84 -23.15 -1.30
C LYS A 181 -3.10 -22.79 -2.58
N GLY A 182 -2.07 -21.94 -2.52
CA GLY A 182 -1.34 -21.43 -3.69
C GLY A 182 -2.19 -20.49 -4.56
N ARG A 183 -3.24 -19.88 -4.01
CA ARG A 183 -4.17 -18.97 -4.70
C ARG A 183 -3.88 -17.53 -4.39
#